data_AF-A0A537Q5P6-F1
#
_entry.id   AF-A0A537Q5P6-F1
#
_cell.length_a   1.000
_cell.length_b   1.000
_cell.length_c   1.000
_cell.angle_alpha   90.00
_cell.angle_beta   90.00
_cell.angle_gamma   90.00
#
_symmetry.space_group_name_H-M   'P 1'
#
loop_
_entity.id
_entity.type
_entity.pdbx_description
1 polymer ?
#
loop_
_entity_poly.entity_id
_entity_poly.type
_entity_poly.pdbx_seq_one_letter_code
_entity_poly.pdbx_strand_id
1 'polypeptide(L)'
;MDQFVFNKTTGAHTITDFSTIDDHIDLTALSSVVTAATLNSWFASNVKASTTDPSDTLITVGSTETITLHNVLAANVHASDFLVHA
;
A
#
# COMPACT_ATOMS: atom_id res chain seq x y z
N MET A 1 -14.36 -6.23 -5.40
CA MET A 1 -13.44 -5.49 -6.29
C MET A 1 -13.61 -4.04 -5.94
N ASP A 2 -12.84 -3.62 -4.95
CA ASP A 2 -12.83 -2.28 -4.42
C ASP A 2 -11.52 -1.58 -4.82
N GLN A 3 -11.59 -0.26 -4.86
CA GLN A 3 -10.44 0.59 -5.13
C GLN A 3 -10.29 1.57 -3.98
N PHE A 4 -9.19 1.44 -3.23
CA PHE A 4 -8.88 2.30 -2.09
C PHE A 4 -8.02 3.47 -2.58
N VAL A 5 -8.62 4.66 -2.72
CA VAL A 5 -7.99 5.83 -3.35
C VAL A 5 -7.34 6.75 -2.32
N PHE A 6 -6.04 7.04 -2.51
CA PHE A 6 -5.27 7.96 -1.67
C PHE A 6 -4.79 9.16 -2.48
N ASN A 7 -5.42 10.33 -2.24
CA ASN A 7 -5.15 11.58 -2.99
C ASN A 7 -4.18 12.55 -2.29
N LYS A 8 -4.04 12.38 -0.98
CA LYS A 8 -3.09 13.03 -0.11
C LYS A 8 -3.00 12.13 1.11
N THR A 9 -1.82 11.65 1.42
CA THR A 9 -1.64 10.84 2.61
C THR A 9 -1.42 11.80 3.79
N THR A 10 -2.30 11.72 4.79
CA THR A 10 -2.08 12.33 6.10
C THR A 10 -2.54 11.34 7.15
N GLY A 11 -1.66 11.01 8.10
CA GLY A 11 -1.99 10.07 9.18
C GLY A 11 -1.92 8.60 8.77
N ALA A 12 -2.48 7.76 9.64
CA ALA A 12 -2.48 6.31 9.50
C ALA A 12 -3.88 5.80 9.16
N HIS A 13 -3.98 4.97 8.13
CA HIS A 13 -5.21 4.35 7.68
C HIS A 13 -5.17 2.83 7.89
N THR A 14 -6.33 2.20 8.04
CA THR A 14 -6.45 0.75 8.12
C THR A 14 -7.53 0.27 7.17
N ILE A 15 -7.21 -0.73 6.35
CA ILE A 15 -8.13 -1.44 5.48
C ILE A 15 -8.30 -2.84 6.09
N THR A 16 -9.55 -3.25 6.37
CA THR A 16 -9.84 -4.46 7.17
C THR A 16 -10.24 -5.68 6.35
N ASP A 17 -10.48 -5.50 5.05
CA ASP A 17 -11.07 -6.49 4.16
C ASP A 17 -10.38 -6.52 2.77
N PHE A 18 -9.13 -6.05 2.70
CA PHE A 18 -8.37 -6.03 1.45
C PHE A 18 -8.13 -7.44 0.89
N SER A 19 -8.57 -7.67 -0.36
CA SER A 19 -8.30 -8.87 -1.13
C SER A 19 -7.20 -8.62 -2.16
N THR A 20 -6.08 -9.33 -2.07
CA THR A 20 -4.99 -9.27 -3.08
C THR A 20 -5.38 -9.90 -4.43
N ILE A 21 -6.59 -10.47 -4.55
CA ILE A 21 -7.11 -11.05 -5.79
C ILE A 21 -7.93 -10.02 -6.56
N ASP A 22 -8.75 -9.23 -5.86
CA ASP A 22 -9.78 -8.39 -6.49
C ASP A 22 -9.58 -6.89 -6.22
N ASP A 23 -8.90 -6.49 -5.16
CA ASP A 23 -8.85 -5.09 -4.75
C ASP A 23 -7.55 -4.41 -5.16
N HIS A 24 -7.61 -3.08 -5.30
CA HIS A 24 -6.45 -2.27 -5.64
C HIS A 24 -6.30 -1.08 -4.71
N ILE A 25 -5.05 -0.72 -4.42
CA ILE A 25 -4.66 0.50 -3.73
C ILE A 25 -4.27 1.53 -4.78
N ASP A 26 -5.06 2.57 -4.93
CA ASP A 26 -4.80 3.63 -5.90
C ASP A 26 -3.98 4.76 -5.27
N LEU A 27 -2.72 4.84 -5.72
CA LEU A 27 -1.74 5.86 -5.36
C LEU A 27 -1.42 6.77 -6.55
N THR A 28 -2.25 6.80 -7.60
CA THR A 28 -1.99 7.60 -8.82
C THR A 28 -1.84 9.08 -8.55
N ALA A 29 -2.52 9.60 -7.52
CA ALA A 29 -2.39 10.98 -7.07
C ALA A 29 -1.12 11.26 -6.22
N LEU A 30 -0.34 10.23 -5.88
CA LEU A 30 0.90 10.33 -5.11
C LEU A 30 2.15 10.13 -5.99
N SER A 31 2.15 10.69 -7.20
CA SER A 31 3.26 10.53 -8.17
C SER A 31 4.61 11.08 -7.68
N SER A 32 4.63 11.94 -6.67
CA SER A 32 5.85 12.37 -5.98
C SER A 32 6.43 11.33 -5.01
N VAL A 33 5.66 10.31 -4.66
CA VAL A 33 6.04 9.22 -3.74
C VAL A 33 6.39 7.96 -4.52
N VAL A 34 5.56 7.61 -5.51
CA VAL A 34 5.73 6.40 -6.32
C VAL A 34 5.19 6.62 -7.73
N THR A 35 5.94 6.15 -8.73
CA THR A 35 5.51 6.07 -10.12
C THR A 35 5.65 4.64 -10.63
N ALA A 36 5.12 4.35 -11.83
CA ALA A 36 5.28 3.05 -12.48
C ALA A 36 6.76 2.68 -12.66
N ALA A 37 7.61 3.67 -12.96
CA ALA A 37 9.05 3.47 -13.10
C ALA A 37 9.75 3.08 -11.77
N THR A 38 9.24 3.51 -10.62
CA THR A 38 9.84 3.25 -9.30
C THR A 38 9.08 2.21 -8.48
N LEU A 39 7.97 1.67 -8.98
CA LEU A 39 7.05 0.84 -8.20
C LEU A 39 7.73 -0.35 -7.54
N ASN A 40 8.57 -1.10 -8.26
CA ASN A 40 9.22 -2.29 -7.71
C ASN A 40 10.22 -1.96 -6.58
N SER A 41 11.03 -0.90 -6.73
CA SER A 41 11.98 -0.50 -5.70
C SER A 41 11.29 0.16 -4.50
N TRP A 42 10.23 0.93 -4.77
CA TRP A 42 9.36 1.50 -3.75
C TRP A 42 8.66 0.41 -2.95
N PHE A 43 8.05 -0.57 -3.61
CA PHE A 43 7.34 -1.70 -2.99
C PHE A 43 8.25 -2.46 -2.02
N ALA A 44 9.44 -2.86 -2.49
CA ALA A 44 10.41 -3.59 -1.66
C ALA A 44 10.87 -2.80 -0.41
N SER A 45 10.84 -1.48 -0.48
CA SER A 45 11.27 -0.60 0.62
C SER A 45 10.14 -0.24 1.57
N ASN A 46 8.89 -0.20 1.10
CA ASN A 46 7.77 0.43 1.80
C ASN A 46 6.63 -0.52 2.17
N VAL A 47 6.57 -1.73 1.60
CA VAL A 47 5.55 -2.74 1.94
C VAL A 47 6.20 -3.83 2.78
N LYS A 48 5.85 -3.90 4.07
CA LYS A 48 6.48 -4.82 5.04
C LYS A 48 5.46 -5.40 6.02
N ALA A 49 5.78 -6.54 6.63
CA ALA A 49 5.02 -7.01 7.79
C ALA A 49 5.07 -5.94 8.90
N SER A 50 3.94 -5.69 9.55
CA SER A 50 3.89 -4.76 10.67
C SER A 50 4.69 -5.29 11.85
N THR A 51 5.38 -4.40 12.55
CA THR A 51 6.16 -4.74 13.75
C THR A 51 5.30 -4.89 14.99
N THR A 52 4.06 -4.38 14.97
CA THR A 52 3.11 -4.47 16.08
C THR A 52 2.20 -5.69 15.96
N ASP A 53 1.90 -6.12 14.73
CA ASP A 53 1.14 -7.33 14.43
C ASP A 53 1.66 -7.97 13.12
N PRO A 54 2.41 -9.08 13.18
CA PRO A 54 2.96 -9.73 11.99
C PRO A 54 1.91 -10.30 11.01
N SER A 55 0.63 -10.37 11.40
CA SER A 55 -0.46 -10.74 10.49
C SER A 55 -0.90 -9.56 9.60
N ASP A 56 -0.50 -8.34 9.94
CA ASP A 56 -0.78 -7.14 9.17
C ASP A 56 0.37 -6.78 8.22
N THR A 57 0.02 -6.14 7.10
CA THR A 57 0.99 -5.44 6.24
C THR A 57 0.95 -3.96 6.54
N LEU A 58 2.11 -3.36 6.75
CA LEU A 58 2.30 -1.92 6.84
C LEU A 58 2.88 -1.39 5.52
N ILE A 59 2.21 -0.41 4.94
CA ILE A 59 2.62 0.30 3.73
C ILE A 59 2.96 1.73 4.12
N THR A 60 4.21 2.14 3.90
CA THR A 60 4.66 3.52 4.14
C THR A 60 4.54 4.36 2.86
N VAL A 61 3.75 5.43 2.92
CA VAL A 61 3.44 6.32 1.77
C VAL A 61 3.89 7.76 2.00
N GLY A 62 4.70 7.98 3.03
CA GLY A 62 5.26 9.28 3.40
C GLY A 62 6.17 9.15 4.62
N SER A 63 6.51 10.27 5.25
CA SER A 63 7.38 10.25 6.45
C SER A 63 6.63 9.81 7.70
N THR A 64 5.33 10.09 7.77
CA THR A 64 4.46 9.70 8.90
C THR A 64 3.19 8.97 8.47
N GLU A 65 3.01 8.83 7.17
CA GLU A 65 1.78 8.34 6.56
C GLU A 65 1.86 6.85 6.27
N THR A 66 0.84 6.11 6.72
CA THR A 66 0.80 4.66 6.58
C THR A 66 -0.58 4.14 6.18
N ILE A 67 -0.57 2.99 5.53
CA ILE A 67 -1.75 2.17 5.26
C ILE A 67 -1.47 0.80 5.87
N THR A 68 -2.30 0.37 6.81
CA THR A 68 -2.28 -0.99 7.35
C THR A 68 -3.30 -1.83 6.62
N LEU A 69 -2.87 -2.94 6.02
CA LEU A 69 -3.76 -3.99 5.56
C LEU A 69 -3.90 -4.99 6.71
N HIS A 70 -5.04 -4.91 7.41
CA HIS A 70 -5.25 -5.74 8.58
C HIS A 70 -5.50 -7.20 8.17
N ASN A 71 -4.81 -8.13 8.82
CA ASN A 71 -4.87 -9.57 8.56
C ASN A 71 -4.54 -9.94 7.09
N VAL A 72 -3.66 -9.18 6.46
CA VAL A 72 -3.08 -9.47 5.14
C VAL A 72 -1.57 -9.60 5.30
N LEU A 73 -1.04 -10.79 5.02
CA LEU A 73 0.39 -11.06 5.10
C LEU A 73 1.15 -10.33 3.99
N ALA A 74 2.26 -9.68 4.33
CA ALA A 74 3.07 -8.93 3.36
C ALA A 74 3.60 -9.79 2.21
N ALA A 75 3.78 -11.09 2.44
CA ALA A 75 4.19 -12.05 1.41
C ALA A 75 3.12 -12.29 0.33
N ASN A 76 1.86 -11.96 0.61
CA ASN A 76 0.73 -12.12 -0.32
C ASN A 76 0.42 -10.82 -1.09
N VAL A 77 1.01 -9.70 -0.69
CA VAL A 77 0.85 -8.42 -1.39
C VAL A 77 1.84 -8.37 -2.56
N HIS A 78 1.40 -7.83 -3.68
CA HIS A 78 2.17 -7.72 -4.90
C HIS A 78 2.20 -6.28 -5.41
N ALA A 79 3.22 -5.95 -6.22
CA ALA A 79 3.29 -4.64 -6.86
C ALA A 79 2.07 -4.37 -7.76
N SER A 80 1.46 -5.41 -8.34
CA SER A 80 0.23 -5.33 -9.13
C SER A 80 -0.99 -4.85 -8.35
N ASP A 81 -0.97 -4.95 -7.03
CA ASP A 81 -2.07 -4.51 -6.16
C ASP A 81 -2.15 -2.97 -6.09
N PHE A 82 -1.17 -2.27 -6.65
CA PHE A 82 -1.06 -0.82 -6.63
C PHE A 82 -1.30 -0.21 -8.02
N LEU A 83 -2.22 0.76 -8.08
CA LEU A 83 -2.36 1.63 -9.23
C LEU A 83 -1.50 2.88 -9.00
N VAL A 84 -0.60 3.18 -9.94
CA VAL A 84 0.34 4.30 -9.85
C VAL A 84 0.36 5.10 -11.14
N HIS A 85 0.77 6.36 -11.05
CA HIS A 85 0.95 7.19 -12.24
C HIS A 85 2.12 6.66 -13.09
N ALA A 86 2.01 6.78 -14.41
CA ALA A 86 3.06 6.38 -15.35
C ALA A 86 4.38 7.11 -15.11
#